data_AF-A0A957XPQ0-F1
#
_entry.id   AF-A0A957XPQ0-F1
#
_cell.length_a   1.000
_cell.length_b   1.000
_cell.length_c   1.000
_cell.angle_alpha   90.00
_cell.angle_beta   90.00
_cell.angle_gamma   90.00
#
_symmetry.space_group_name_H-M   'P 1'
#
loop_
_entity.id
_entity.type
_entity.pdbx_description
1 polymer ?
#
loop_
_entity_poly.entity_id
_entity_poly.type
_entity_poly.pdbx_seq_one_letter_code
_entity_poly.pdbx_strand_id
1 'polypeptide(L)' 'VFMAYLNGHQSHFKMVGGQENARSLVHLAELFRLADKAGLFINPELAAERMRKVLAVAGVG' A
#
# COMPACT_ATOMS: atom_id res chain seq x y z
N VAL A 1 -1.67 -0.06 9.07
CA VAL A 1 -2.59 0.76 8.25
C VAL A 1 -2.41 0.60 6.75
N PHE A 2 -1.17 0.43 6.22
CA PHE A 2 -0.98 0.20 4.78
C PHE A 2 -1.78 -1.01 4.24
N MET A 3 -1.70 -2.17 4.90
CA MET A 3 -2.51 -3.34 4.53
C MET A 3 -4.02 -3.10 4.66
N ALA A 4 -4.45 -2.33 5.66
CA ALA A 4 -5.85 -1.95 5.82
C ALA A 4 -6.33 -1.04 4.67
N TYR A 5 -5.47 -0.13 4.22
CA TYR A 5 -5.70 0.64 3.01
C TYR A 5 -5.73 -0.25 1.77
N LEU A 6 -4.76 -1.14 1.55
CA LEU A 6 -4.78 -2.00 0.35
C LEU A 6 -6.02 -2.91 0.29
N ASN A 7 -6.47 -3.42 1.44
CA ASN A 7 -7.67 -4.26 1.55
C ASN A 7 -9.00 -3.49 1.63
N GLY A 8 -8.99 -2.17 1.43
CA GLY A 8 -10.24 -1.40 1.39
C GLY A 8 -10.86 -1.06 2.75
N HIS A 9 -10.26 -1.50 3.86
CA HIS A 9 -10.73 -1.16 5.21
C HIS A 9 -10.58 0.32 5.56
N GLN A 10 -9.77 1.07 4.81
CA GLN A 10 -9.58 2.52 4.97
C GLN A 10 -9.52 3.20 3.60
N SER A 11 -10.03 4.44 3.50
CA SER A 11 -10.06 5.20 2.24
C SER A 11 -8.74 5.91 1.91
N HIS A 12 -7.88 6.16 2.89
CA HIS A 12 -6.64 6.90 2.73
C HIS A 12 -5.46 6.20 3.40
N PHE A 13 -4.29 6.29 2.77
CA PHE A 13 -3.02 5.90 3.36
C PHE A 13 -2.38 7.10 4.08
N LYS A 14 -2.91 7.44 5.25
CA LYS A 14 -2.30 8.42 6.18
C LYS A 14 -2.15 7.79 7.54
N MET A 15 -0.97 7.94 8.15
CA MET A 15 -0.76 7.55 9.54
C MET A 15 -0.89 8.78 10.44
N VAL A 16 -1.31 8.58 11.70
CA VAL A 16 -1.26 9.66 12.69
C VAL A 16 0.19 10.10 12.88
N GLY A 17 0.45 11.41 12.78
CA GLY A 17 1.78 11.98 12.96
C GLY A 17 2.72 11.90 11.74
N GLY A 18 2.21 11.68 10.53
CA GLY A 18 3.03 11.69 9.30
C GLY A 18 3.92 10.45 9.12
N GLN A 19 3.66 9.39 9.90
CA GLN A 19 4.44 8.15 9.92
C GLN A 19 4.34 7.36 8.60
N GLU A 20 3.47 7.74 7.65
CA GLU A 20 3.51 7.20 6.28
C GLU A 20 4.88 7.37 5.61
N ASN A 21 5.66 8.39 6.01
CA ASN A 21 7.02 8.63 5.56
C ASN A 21 8.10 7.86 6.32
N ALA A 22 7.74 7.12 7.38
CA ALA A 22 8.71 6.32 8.16
C ALA A 22 9.13 5.02 7.46
N ARG A 23 8.54 4.71 6.31
CA ARG A 23 8.85 3.54 5.49
C ARG A 23 9.21 3.99 4.07
N SER A 24 10.30 3.46 3.55
CA SER A 24 10.70 3.72 2.16
C SER A 24 9.71 3.09 1.19
N LEU A 25 9.64 3.63 -0.03
CA LEU A 25 8.82 3.07 -1.11
C LEU A 25 9.19 1.61 -1.41
N VAL A 26 10.49 1.29 -1.34
CA VAL A 26 11.00 -0.08 -1.52
C VAL A 26 10.43 -1.04 -0.47
N HIS A 27 10.34 -0.61 0.79
CA HIS A 27 9.73 -1.42 1.84
C HIS A 27 8.24 -1.66 1.58
N LEU A 28 7.49 -0.65 1.13
CA LEU A 28 6.08 -0.79 0.80
C LEU A 28 5.86 -1.72 -0.40
N ALA A 29 6.72 -1.65 -1.42
CA ALA A 29 6.66 -2.53 -2.58
C ALA A 29 6.96 -4.00 -2.21
N GLU A 30 7.96 -4.22 -1.35
CA GLU A 30 8.29 -5.57 -0.87
C GLU A 30 7.17 -6.14 -0.01
N LEU A 31 6.57 -5.34 0.89
CA LEU A 31 5.40 -5.73 1.66
C LEU A 31 4.22 -6.11 0.77
N PHE A 32 3.95 -5.32 -0.28
CA PHE A 32 2.91 -5.63 -1.27
C PHE A 32 3.18 -6.99 -1.94
N ARG A 33 4.40 -7.22 -2.41
CA ARG A 33 4.82 -8.47 -3.08
C ARG A 33 4.69 -9.68 -2.16
N LEU A 34 5.05 -9.54 -0.88
CA LEU A 34 4.94 -10.63 0.10
C LEU A 34 3.47 -10.91 0.46
N ALA A 35 2.65 -9.88 0.60
CA ALA A 35 1.23 -10.02 0.88
C ALA A 35 0.48 -10.71 -0.28
N ASP A 36 0.84 -10.40 -1.53
CA ASP A 36 0.32 -11.07 -2.72
C ASP A 36 0.62 -12.57 -2.70
N LYS A 37 1.91 -12.93 -2.49
CA LYS A 37 2.34 -14.33 -2.39
C LYS A 37 1.67 -15.10 -1.26
N ALA A 38 1.30 -14.40 -0.18
CA ALA A 38 0.63 -14.98 0.96
C ALA A 38 -0.91 -15.01 0.81
N GLY A 39 -1.47 -14.51 -0.31
CA GLY A 39 -2.91 -14.49 -0.56
C GLY A 39 -3.68 -13.58 0.39
N LEU A 40 -3.06 -12.50 0.87
CA LEU A 40 -3.62 -11.63 1.92
C LEU A 40 -4.51 -10.50 1.38
N PHE A 41 -4.73 -10.46 0.06
CA PHE A 41 -5.60 -9.46 -0.55
C PHE A 41 -7.02 -9.98 -0.73
N ILE A 42 -7.98 -9.29 -0.11
CA ILE A 42 -9.41 -9.58 -0.27
C ILE A 42 -9.84 -9.32 -1.72
N ASN A 43 -9.29 -8.25 -2.33
CA ASN A 43 -9.50 -7.89 -3.73
C ASN A 43 -8.13 -7.48 -4.32
N PRO A 44 -7.45 -8.39 -5.04
CA PRO A 44 -6.12 -8.13 -5.63
C PRO A 44 -6.11 -6.94 -6.60
N GLU A 45 -7.16 -6.75 -7.38
CA GLU A 45 -7.27 -5.66 -8.35
C GLU A 45 -7.31 -4.29 -7.66
N LEU A 46 -8.09 -4.18 -6.58
CA LEU A 46 -8.16 -2.98 -5.74
C LEU A 46 -6.81 -2.71 -5.06
N ALA A 47 -6.16 -3.75 -4.54
CA ALA A 47 -4.84 -3.62 -3.93
C ALA A 47 -3.82 -3.10 -4.95
N ALA A 48 -3.82 -3.63 -6.17
CA ALA A 48 -2.94 -3.18 -7.25
C ALA A 48 -3.21 -1.73 -7.67
N GLU A 49 -4.48 -1.33 -7.79
CA GLU A 49 -4.85 0.06 -8.08
C GLU A 49 -4.35 1.03 -7.00
N ARG A 50 -4.53 0.65 -5.73
CA ARG A 50 -4.08 1.45 -4.59
C ARG A 50 -2.57 1.53 -4.50
N MET A 51 -1.86 0.44 -4.79
CA MET A 51 -0.39 0.45 -4.87
C MET A 51 0.11 1.38 -5.99
N ARG A 52 -0.54 1.40 -7.16
CA ARG A 52 -0.21 2.35 -8.24
C ARG A 52 -0.37 3.80 -7.79
N LYS A 53 -1.41 4.14 -7.04
CA LYS A 53 -1.59 5.50 -6.49
C LYS A 53 -0.46 5.88 -5.53
N VAL A 54 0.01 4.94 -4.71
CA VAL A 54 1.14 5.16 -3.80
C VAL A 54 2.45 5.42 -4.56
N LEU A 55 2.72 4.64 -5.62
CA LEU A 55 3.88 4.84 -6.49
C LEU A 55 3.83 6.20 -7.21
N ALA A 56 2.67 6.58 -7.74
CA ALA A 56 2.48 7.84 -8.45
C ALA A 56 2.76 9.06 -7.57
N VAL A 57 2.30 9.03 -6.30
CA VAL A 57 2.59 10.08 -5.31
C VAL A 57 4.09 10.17 -5.01
N ALA A 58 4.82 9.06 -5.11
CA ALA A 58 6.27 9.01 -4.96
C ALA A 58 7.05 9.36 -6.23
N GLY A 59 6.37 9.79 -7.31
CA GLY A 59 7.00 10.17 -8.58
C GLY A 59 7.37 9.01 -9.49
N VAL A 60 6.82 7.82 -9.25
CA VAL A 60 7.00 6.62 -10.09
C VAL A 60 5.71 6.38 -10.87
N GLY A 61 5.75 6.52 -12.20
CA GLY A 61 4.60 6.40 -13.08
C GLY A 61 4.95 5.92 -14.48
#